data_AF-A0A3C0FHB6-F1
#
_entry.id   AF-A0A3C0FHB6-F1
#
_cell.length_a   1.000
_cell.length_b   1.000
_cell.length_c   1.000
_cell.angle_alpha   90.00
_cell.angle_beta   90.00
_cell.angle_gamma   90.00
#
_symmetry.space_group_name_H-M   'P 1'
#
loop_
_entity.id
_entity.type
_entity.pdbx_description
1 polymer ?
#
loop_
_entity_poly.entity_id
_entity_poly.type
_entity_poly.pdbx_seq_one_letter_code
_entity_poly.pdbx_strand_id
1 'polypeptide(L)'
;MSTDTSIVIAFLFFGLLILYFLLKSQLQKPNTDPTLNAWLKSLQQSFDTTNRTTTASLQQNYRELFSRLDQATTVIGDLKKEAGAFGEVSRSMKDLQDYLKSPKLRGNIGEQVLTDLIAQMFPKTGYALQHHFKGGQIVDAAIKTQAGILPIDSKFPMENFQKIYQATSPSEKSLARSAFIRDVKKHLKDISGKYILPEEGTLDFALMYIPSESVYYEIV
;
A
#
# COMPACT_ATOMS: atom_id res chain seq x y z
N MET A 1 34.91 -51.42 -56.60
CA MET A 1 33.83 -51.25 -55.61
C MET A 1 32.53 -51.43 -56.35
N SER A 2 31.70 -52.40 -55.95
CA SER A 2 30.52 -52.82 -56.73
C SER A 2 29.46 -51.71 -56.74
N THR A 3 28.78 -51.57 -57.87
CA THR A 3 27.65 -50.65 -58.09
C THR A 3 26.58 -50.73 -57.00
N ASP A 4 26.43 -51.90 -56.37
CA ASP A 4 25.47 -52.14 -55.29
C ASP A 4 25.80 -51.35 -54.01
N THR A 5 27.09 -51.17 -53.70
CA THR A 5 27.51 -50.39 -52.52
C THR A 5 27.20 -48.90 -52.65
N SER A 6 27.28 -48.36 -53.86
CA SER A 6 26.95 -46.96 -54.15
C SER A 6 25.45 -46.67 -54.01
N ILE A 7 24.60 -47.63 -54.38
CA ILE A 7 23.13 -47.50 -54.26
C ILE A 7 22.71 -47.47 -52.78
N VAL A 8 23.30 -48.33 -51.94
CA VAL A 8 22.99 -48.37 -50.50
C VAL A 8 23.40 -47.07 -49.79
N ILE A 9 24.55 -46.50 -50.15
CA ILE A 9 25.02 -45.22 -49.59
C ILE A 9 24.09 -44.07 -50.02
N ALA A 10 23.63 -44.06 -51.26
CA ALA A 10 22.69 -43.05 -51.74
C ALA A 10 21.35 -43.09 -50.99
N PHE A 11 20.82 -44.29 -50.71
CA PHE A 11 19.59 -44.46 -49.91
C PHE A 11 19.76 -44.01 -48.46
N LEU A 12 20.90 -44.34 -47.84
CA LEU A 12 21.22 -43.88 -46.48
C LEU A 12 21.30 -42.36 -46.40
N PHE A 13 21.95 -41.72 -47.37
CA PHE A 13 22.08 -40.26 -47.42
C PHE A 13 20.73 -39.57 -47.64
N PHE A 14 19.89 -40.13 -48.50
CA PHE A 14 18.53 -39.63 -48.75
C PHE A 14 17.64 -39.78 -47.51
N GLY A 15 17.72 -40.91 -46.80
CA GLY A 15 17.03 -41.12 -45.54
C GLY A 15 17.47 -40.13 -44.44
N LEU A 16 18.77 -39.84 -44.36
CA LEU A 16 19.33 -38.87 -43.41
C LEU A 16 18.90 -37.43 -43.76
N LEU A 17 18.82 -37.10 -45.04
CA LEU A 17 18.31 -35.81 -45.52
C LEU A 17 16.82 -35.62 -45.21
N ILE A 18 16.00 -36.66 -45.43
CA ILE A 18 14.58 -36.64 -45.06
C ILE A 18 14.43 -36.50 -43.55
N LEU A 19 15.21 -37.26 -42.77
CA LEU A 19 15.17 -37.18 -41.31
C LEU A 19 15.59 -35.79 -40.81
N TYR A 20 16.64 -35.21 -41.38
CA TYR A 20 17.09 -33.84 -41.09
C TYR A 20 16.00 -32.82 -41.42
N PHE A 21 15.34 -32.96 -42.58
CA PHE A 21 14.27 -32.06 -43.00
C PHE A 21 13.03 -32.18 -42.11
N LEU A 22 12.66 -33.40 -41.69
CA LEU A 22 11.57 -33.66 -40.74
C LEU A 22 11.88 -33.09 -39.35
N LEU A 23 13.11 -33.23 -38.85
CA LEU A 23 13.53 -32.63 -37.59
C LEU A 23 13.50 -31.10 -37.65
N LYS A 24 13.99 -30.51 -38.74
CA LYS A 24 13.98 -29.06 -38.95
C LYS A 24 12.55 -28.50 -39.05
N SER A 25 11.65 -29.24 -39.70
CA SER A 25 10.22 -28.90 -39.79
C SER A 25 9.50 -28.91 -38.44
N GLN A 26 9.93 -29.75 -37.49
CA GLN A 26 9.34 -29.80 -36.14
C GLN A 26 9.89 -28.71 -35.21
N LEU A 27 11.10 -28.21 -35.47
CA LEU A 27 11.78 -27.18 -34.67
C LEU A 27 11.47 -25.74 -35.10
N GLN A 28 10.85 -25.52 -36.27
CA GLN A 28 10.47 -24.21 -36.81
C GLN A 28 9.00 -23.84 -36.56
N LYS A 29 8.39 -24.27 -35.45
CA LYS A 29 7.14 -23.70 -34.96
C LYS A 29 7.44 -22.66 -33.88
N PRO A 30 7.55 -21.36 -34.20
CA PRO A 30 7.53 -20.33 -33.19
C PRO A 30 6.11 -20.25 -32.64
N ASN A 31 5.85 -20.91 -31.50
CA ASN A 31 4.68 -20.61 -30.68
C ASN A 31 4.90 -19.24 -30.01
N THR A 32 4.71 -18.16 -30.76
CA THR A 32 4.53 -16.83 -30.18
C THR A 32 3.03 -16.61 -30.06
N ASP A 33 2.48 -17.08 -28.94
CA ASP A 33 1.05 -17.11 -28.65
C ASP A 33 0.44 -15.69 -28.76
N PRO A 34 -0.42 -15.38 -29.75
CA PRO A 34 -1.10 -14.09 -29.85
C PRO A 34 -2.01 -13.81 -28.63
N THR A 35 -2.38 -14.87 -27.92
CA THR A 35 -3.13 -14.88 -26.65
C THR A 35 -2.32 -14.29 -25.49
N LEU A 36 -1.01 -14.53 -25.44
CA LEU A 36 -0.12 -14.04 -24.38
C LEU A 36 0.07 -12.52 -24.48
N ASN A 37 0.22 -12.00 -25.71
CA ASN A 37 0.32 -10.56 -25.95
C ASN A 37 -1.01 -9.84 -25.66
N ALA A 38 -2.15 -10.48 -25.94
CA ALA A 38 -3.46 -9.96 -25.57
C ALA A 38 -3.66 -9.93 -24.05
N TRP A 39 -3.23 -10.98 -23.34
CA TRP A 39 -3.28 -11.05 -21.88
C TRP A 39 -2.37 -10.01 -21.21
N LEU A 40 -1.17 -9.80 -21.74
CA LEU A 40 -0.24 -8.75 -21.27
C LEU A 40 -0.81 -7.34 -21.46
N LYS A 41 -1.45 -7.08 -22.60
CA LYS A 41 -2.14 -5.80 -22.84
C LYS A 41 -3.35 -5.61 -21.94
N SER A 42 -4.17 -6.65 -21.73
CA SER A 42 -5.30 -6.57 -20.80
C SER A 42 -4.84 -6.39 -19.36
N LEU A 43 -3.73 -6.99 -18.95
CA LEU A 43 -3.13 -6.75 -17.64
C LEU A 43 -2.67 -5.30 -17.52
N GLN A 44 -1.92 -4.77 -18.48
CA GLN A 44 -1.51 -3.35 -18.47
C GLN A 44 -2.73 -2.42 -18.38
N GLN A 45 -3.78 -2.69 -19.16
CA GLN A 45 -4.99 -1.89 -19.16
C GLN A 45 -5.78 -2.00 -17.84
N SER A 46 -5.82 -3.18 -17.23
CA SER A 46 -6.39 -3.38 -15.88
C SER A 46 -5.56 -2.67 -14.82
N PHE A 47 -4.23 -2.72 -14.88
CA PHE A 47 -3.34 -1.98 -13.97
C PHE A 47 -3.54 -0.45 -14.07
N ASP A 48 -3.67 0.08 -15.28
CA ASP A 48 -3.91 1.52 -15.49
C ASP A 48 -5.31 1.95 -15.03
N THR A 49 -6.32 1.10 -15.24
CA THR A 49 -7.69 1.38 -14.81
C THR A 49 -7.80 1.31 -13.29
N THR A 50 -7.23 0.29 -12.65
CA THR A 50 -7.18 0.16 -11.19
C THR A 50 -6.42 1.32 -10.56
N ASN A 51 -5.27 1.72 -11.09
CA ASN A 51 -4.53 2.87 -10.58
C ASN A 51 -5.34 4.18 -10.68
N ARG A 52 -6.06 4.40 -11.79
CA ARG A 52 -6.91 5.59 -11.97
C ARG A 52 -8.12 5.58 -11.04
N THR A 53 -8.81 4.45 -10.89
CA THR A 53 -9.97 4.33 -10.00
C THR A 53 -9.57 4.42 -8.53
N THR A 54 -8.43 3.85 -8.14
CA THR A 54 -7.86 3.98 -6.79
C THR A 54 -7.46 5.42 -6.47
N THR A 55 -6.79 6.11 -7.41
CA THR A 55 -6.41 7.52 -7.21
C THR A 55 -7.63 8.44 -7.11
N ALA A 56 -8.66 8.18 -7.93
CA ALA A 56 -9.91 8.94 -7.90
C ALA A 56 -10.70 8.72 -6.61
N SER A 57 -10.81 7.47 -6.13
CA SER A 57 -11.48 7.14 -4.86
C SER A 57 -10.74 7.71 -3.65
N LEU A 58 -9.40 7.70 -3.67
CA LEU A 58 -8.59 8.36 -2.65
C LEU A 58 -8.82 9.88 -2.67
N GLN A 59 -8.77 10.52 -3.84
CA GLN A 59 -9.08 11.95 -3.97
C GLN A 59 -10.49 12.29 -3.47
N GLN A 60 -11.47 11.41 -3.69
CA GLN A 60 -12.82 11.59 -3.21
C GLN A 60 -12.94 11.45 -1.68
N ASN A 61 -12.26 10.46 -1.09
CA ASN A 61 -12.15 10.33 0.36
C ASN A 61 -11.44 11.51 0.99
N TYR A 62 -10.35 12.02 0.39
CA TYR A 62 -9.70 13.25 0.83
C TYR A 62 -10.66 14.44 0.76
N ARG A 63 -11.43 14.61 -0.32
CA ARG A 63 -12.44 15.68 -0.43
C ARG A 63 -13.54 15.56 0.62
N GLU A 64 -13.95 14.35 0.99
CA GLU A 64 -14.93 14.13 2.05
C GLU A 64 -14.33 14.45 3.43
N LEU A 65 -13.08 14.06 3.68
CA LEU A 65 -12.36 14.47 4.90
C LEU A 65 -12.15 15.98 4.94
N PHE A 66 -11.79 16.60 3.81
CA PHE A 66 -11.68 18.05 3.69
C PHE A 66 -13.02 18.74 3.87
N SER A 67 -14.15 18.20 3.40
CA SER A 67 -15.49 18.74 3.62
C SER A 67 -15.92 18.67 5.09
N ARG A 68 -15.57 17.58 5.78
CA ARG A 68 -15.77 17.44 7.23
C ARG A 68 -14.84 18.35 8.02
N LEU A 69 -13.61 18.57 7.55
CA LEU A 69 -12.68 19.55 8.10
C LEU A 69 -13.16 20.99 7.81
N ASP A 70 -13.72 21.29 6.63
CA ASP A 70 -14.24 22.60 6.22
C ASP A 70 -15.42 23.04 7.11
N GLN A 71 -16.29 22.08 7.49
CA GLN A 71 -17.34 22.31 8.50
C GLN A 71 -16.78 22.61 9.90
N ALA A 72 -15.57 22.13 10.22
CA ALA A 72 -14.85 22.43 11.45
C ALA A 72 -13.89 23.63 11.34
N THR A 73 -13.69 24.18 10.12
CA THR A 73 -12.59 25.10 9.80
C THR A 73 -13.08 26.31 9.01
N THR A 74 -14.02 27.08 9.57
CA THR A 74 -14.26 28.48 9.13
C THR A 74 -13.08 29.41 9.49
N VAL A 75 -11.90 28.86 9.82
CA VAL A 75 -10.69 29.63 10.05
C VAL A 75 -9.47 28.91 9.46
N ILE A 76 -9.10 29.28 8.23
CA ILE A 76 -7.73 29.48 7.71
C ILE A 76 -7.83 29.58 6.18
N GLY A 77 -7.76 30.81 5.67
CA GLY A 77 -7.99 31.15 4.25
C GLY A 77 -6.80 31.02 3.30
N ASP A 78 -5.61 30.58 3.74
CA ASP A 78 -4.36 30.84 2.99
C ASP A 78 -3.50 29.61 2.59
N LEU A 79 -3.99 28.37 2.62
CA LEU A 79 -3.20 27.18 2.23
C LEU A 79 -3.39 26.71 0.78
N LYS A 80 -3.99 27.53 -0.09
CA LYS A 80 -4.30 27.15 -1.48
C LYS A 80 -3.08 27.06 -2.42
N LYS A 81 -1.86 27.30 -1.93
CA LYS A 81 -0.64 27.44 -2.77
C LYS A 81 0.32 26.25 -2.77
N GLU A 82 0.04 25.19 -2.00
CA GLU A 82 1.02 24.13 -1.69
C GLU A 82 0.65 22.75 -2.24
N ALA A 83 -0.22 22.69 -3.24
CA ALA A 83 -0.61 21.44 -3.93
C ALA A 83 0.54 20.79 -4.75
N GLY A 84 1.65 21.49 -4.96
CA GLY A 84 2.83 20.99 -5.69
C GLY A 84 3.71 20.03 -4.89
N ALA A 85 3.78 20.19 -3.56
CA ALA A 85 4.63 19.37 -2.69
C ALA A 85 4.06 17.96 -2.42
N PHE A 86 2.74 17.80 -2.57
CA PHE A 86 2.04 16.53 -2.27
C PHE A 86 2.42 15.38 -3.21
N GLY A 87 2.84 15.68 -4.44
CA GLY A 87 3.21 14.67 -5.46
C GLY A 87 4.58 14.03 -5.25
N GLU A 88 5.47 14.63 -4.44
CA GLU A 88 6.76 14.04 -4.07
C GLU A 88 6.61 13.12 -2.85
N VAL A 89 5.78 13.50 -1.88
CA VAL A 89 5.41 12.70 -0.71
C VAL A 89 4.79 11.35 -1.11
N SER A 90 3.92 11.33 -2.13
CA SER A 90 3.32 10.07 -2.62
C SER A 90 4.34 9.08 -3.19
N ARG A 91 5.47 9.56 -3.75
CA ARG A 91 6.53 8.69 -4.27
C ARG A 91 7.35 8.07 -3.13
N SER A 92 7.71 8.86 -2.12
CA SER A 92 8.40 8.37 -0.92
C SER A 92 7.59 7.34 -0.12
N MET A 93 6.26 7.40 -0.18
CA MET A 93 5.37 6.41 0.43
C MET A 93 5.45 5.01 -0.20
N LYS A 94 5.76 4.91 -1.50
CA LYS A 94 5.93 3.63 -2.19
C LYS A 94 7.19 2.91 -1.73
N ASP A 95 8.29 3.65 -1.57
CA ASP A 95 9.55 3.12 -1.05
C ASP A 95 9.38 2.68 0.41
N LEU A 96 8.61 3.42 1.20
CA LEU A 96 8.27 3.07 2.58
C LEU A 96 7.58 1.70 2.70
N GLN A 97 6.71 1.37 1.75
CA GLN A 97 5.93 0.14 1.71
C GLN A 97 6.84 -1.11 1.65
N ASP A 98 8.01 -1.00 1.01
CA ASP A 98 9.00 -2.07 0.93
C ASP A 98 9.84 -2.21 2.22
N TYR A 99 10.06 -1.12 2.95
CA TYR A 99 10.80 -1.11 4.23
C TYR A 99 9.98 -1.61 5.43
N LEU A 100 8.65 -1.59 5.34
CA LEU A 100 7.72 -2.11 6.36
C LEU A 100 7.73 -3.65 6.48
N LYS A 101 8.69 -4.35 5.87
CA LYS A 101 8.89 -5.81 5.99
C LYS A 101 9.71 -6.23 7.22
N SER A 102 10.27 -5.33 8.04
CA SER A 102 11.10 -5.69 9.23
C SER A 102 10.50 -5.23 10.58
N PRO A 103 10.30 -6.11 11.59
CA PRO A 103 9.54 -5.78 12.81
C PRO A 103 10.10 -4.66 13.71
N LYS A 104 11.42 -4.58 13.90
CA LYS A 104 12.06 -3.54 14.75
C LYS A 104 12.14 -2.17 14.09
N LEU A 105 12.29 -2.17 12.77
CA LEU A 105 12.29 -0.96 11.97
C LEU A 105 10.87 -0.39 11.85
N ARG A 106 9.82 -1.23 11.88
CA ARG A 106 8.40 -0.86 11.69
C ARG A 106 7.79 0.08 12.75
N GLY A 107 8.11 -0.05 14.04
CA GLY A 107 7.56 0.83 15.08
C GLY A 107 8.16 2.24 14.97
N ASN A 108 9.48 2.32 15.10
CA ASN A 108 10.21 3.59 15.01
C ASN A 108 10.06 4.27 13.64
N ILE A 109 9.97 3.52 12.53
CA ILE A 109 9.74 4.13 11.20
C ILE A 109 8.31 4.66 11.09
N GLY A 110 7.29 3.99 11.62
CA GLY A 110 5.92 4.50 11.56
C GLY A 110 5.78 5.85 12.24
N GLU A 111 6.34 5.97 13.45
CA GLU A 111 6.40 7.22 14.22
C GLU A 111 7.29 8.27 13.54
N GLN A 112 8.45 7.87 12.99
CA GLN A 112 9.35 8.76 12.28
C GLN A 112 8.71 9.32 11.00
N VAL A 113 7.99 8.49 10.25
CA VAL A 113 7.30 8.90 9.01
C VAL A 113 6.14 9.81 9.34
N LEU A 114 5.39 9.53 10.40
CA LEU A 114 4.36 10.45 10.90
C LEU A 114 5.00 11.80 11.27
N THR A 115 6.12 11.77 11.99
CA THR A 115 6.87 12.97 12.40
C THR A 115 7.31 13.78 11.20
N ASP A 116 7.95 13.13 10.22
CA ASP A 116 8.47 13.78 9.00
C ASP A 116 7.31 14.35 8.17
N LEU A 117 6.20 13.62 8.03
CA LEU A 117 5.01 14.08 7.32
C LEU A 117 4.41 15.33 7.98
N ILE A 118 4.25 15.33 9.31
CA ILE A 118 3.72 16.48 10.04
C ILE A 118 4.68 17.67 9.91
N ALA A 119 6.00 17.44 10.02
CA ALA A 119 7.00 18.50 9.90
C ALA A 119 7.04 19.14 8.50
N GLN A 120 6.68 18.39 7.45
CA GLN A 120 6.59 18.89 6.08
C GLN A 120 5.28 19.64 5.82
N MET A 121 4.17 19.22 6.44
CA MET A 121 2.84 19.77 6.19
C MET A 121 2.46 20.96 7.08
N PHE A 122 3.09 21.08 8.26
CA PHE A 122 2.72 22.07 9.26
C PHE A 122 3.92 22.90 9.72
N PRO A 123 3.73 24.21 10.03
CA PRO A 123 4.76 25.00 10.67
C PRO A 123 5.05 24.44 12.07
N LYS A 124 6.28 24.58 12.57
CA LYS A 124 6.70 24.07 13.89
C LYS A 124 5.85 24.57 15.07
N THR A 125 5.15 25.69 14.91
CA THR A 125 4.24 26.25 15.92
C THR A 125 2.85 25.61 15.91
N GLY A 126 2.47 24.96 14.80
CA GLY A 126 1.16 24.36 14.56
C GLY A 126 1.00 22.94 15.07
N TYR A 127 2.05 22.32 15.61
CA TYR A 127 1.98 20.97 16.16
C TYR A 127 2.91 20.76 17.35
N ALA A 128 2.70 19.68 18.10
CA ALA A 128 3.61 19.14 19.08
C ALA A 128 3.77 17.64 18.86
N LEU A 129 5.00 17.14 18.88
CA LEU A 129 5.28 15.70 18.88
C LEU A 129 5.38 15.23 20.33
N GLN A 130 4.99 13.97 20.58
CA GLN A 130 5.02 13.37 21.92
C GLN A 130 4.33 14.29 22.94
N HIS A 131 3.10 14.71 22.64
CA HIS A 131 2.37 15.65 23.49
C HIS A 131 1.87 14.96 24.76
N HIS A 132 2.23 15.53 25.91
CA HIS A 132 1.84 15.02 27.22
C HIS A 132 0.53 15.63 27.68
N PHE A 133 -0.45 14.78 27.98
CA PHE A 133 -1.66 15.14 28.70
C PHE A 133 -1.43 15.11 30.21
N LYS A 134 -2.25 15.84 30.97
CA LYS A 134 -2.15 15.92 32.44
C LYS A 134 -2.28 14.57 33.12
N GLY A 135 -3.05 13.65 32.52
CA GLY A 135 -3.18 12.27 33.00
C GLY A 135 -1.92 11.41 32.82
N GLY A 136 -0.86 11.92 32.19
CA GLY A 136 0.40 11.21 31.94
C GLY A 136 0.43 10.42 30.64
N GLN A 137 -0.64 10.46 29.85
CA GLN A 137 -0.69 9.85 28.52
C GLN A 137 0.08 10.73 27.54
N ILE A 138 0.77 10.09 26.59
CA ILE A 138 1.56 10.75 25.57
C ILE A 138 1.01 10.32 24.23
N VAL A 139 0.63 11.29 23.39
CA VAL A 139 0.21 11.04 22.01
C VAL A 139 1.35 11.35 21.05
N ASP A 140 1.48 10.56 19.99
CA ASP A 140 2.61 10.68 19.05
C ASP A 140 2.70 12.07 18.41
N ALA A 141 1.55 12.63 18.03
CA ALA A 141 1.45 14.01 17.59
C ALA A 141 0.14 14.67 18.00
N ALA A 142 0.19 15.99 18.16
CA ALA A 142 -0.92 16.83 18.51
C ALA A 142 -0.91 18.08 17.62
N ILE A 143 -1.87 18.18 16.70
CA ILE A 143 -2.01 19.35 15.83
C ILE A 143 -2.81 20.42 16.56
N LYS A 144 -2.28 21.64 16.62
CA LYS A 144 -2.95 22.77 17.26
C LYS A 144 -3.80 23.49 16.23
N THR A 145 -5.11 23.48 16.45
CA THR A 145 -6.07 24.23 15.64
C THR A 145 -6.76 25.30 16.50
N GLN A 146 -7.55 26.16 15.88
CA GLN A 146 -8.34 27.14 16.63
C GLN A 146 -9.50 26.49 17.40
N ALA A 147 -10.00 25.37 16.92
CA ALA A 147 -11.08 24.62 17.56
C ALA A 147 -10.60 23.73 18.73
N GLY A 148 -9.28 23.50 18.82
CA GLY A 148 -8.68 22.66 19.84
C GLY A 148 -7.50 21.85 19.32
N ILE A 149 -7.07 20.90 20.14
CA ILE A 149 -5.96 19.99 19.85
C ILE A 149 -6.52 18.76 19.13
N LEU A 150 -5.97 18.42 17.96
CA LEU A 150 -6.25 17.16 17.25
C LEU A 150 -5.17 16.12 17.58
N PRO A 151 -5.46 15.09 18.38
CA PRO A 151 -4.50 14.04 18.68
C PRO A 151 -4.37 13.05 17.52
N ILE A 152 -3.14 12.61 17.25
CA ILE A 152 -2.80 11.63 16.21
C ILE A 152 -1.87 10.57 16.82
N ASP A 153 -2.32 9.31 16.83
CA ASP A 153 -1.59 8.17 17.42
C ASP A 153 -1.33 7.10 16.34
N SER A 154 -0.12 6.54 16.31
CA SER A 154 0.37 5.62 15.28
C SER A 154 0.43 4.16 15.75
N LYS A 155 -0.60 3.69 16.46
CA LYS A 155 -0.58 2.34 17.03
C LYS A 155 -1.18 1.29 16.11
N PHE A 156 -0.32 0.43 15.54
CA PHE A 156 -0.76 -0.56 14.53
C PHE A 156 -0.69 -2.04 14.99
N PRO A 157 -1.81 -2.81 14.95
CA PRO A 157 -1.83 -4.25 15.23
C PRO A 157 -1.37 -5.09 14.02
N MET A 158 -0.06 -5.17 13.80
CA MET A 158 0.53 -5.87 12.64
C MET A 158 0.49 -7.40 12.74
N GLU A 159 0.43 -7.96 13.95
CA GLU A 159 0.62 -9.39 14.16
C GLU A 159 -0.52 -10.22 13.53
N ASN A 160 -1.76 -9.79 13.72
CA ASN A 160 -2.92 -10.44 13.10
C ASN A 160 -3.05 -10.11 11.61
N PHE A 161 -2.61 -8.92 11.17
CA PHE A 161 -2.51 -8.62 9.73
C PHE A 161 -1.57 -9.60 9.03
N GLN A 162 -0.40 -9.88 9.60
CA GLN A 162 0.55 -10.83 9.02
C GLN A 162 -0.04 -12.26 8.92
N LYS A 163 -0.84 -12.68 9.91
CA LYS A 163 -1.53 -13.98 9.86
C LYS A 163 -2.53 -14.07 8.71
N ILE A 164 -3.14 -12.96 8.27
CA ILE A 164 -4.02 -12.93 7.09
C ILE A 164 -3.24 -13.30 5.82
N TYR A 165 -2.02 -12.82 5.67
CA TYR A 165 -1.17 -13.09 4.50
C TYR A 165 -0.49 -14.45 4.54
N GLN A 166 -0.24 -14.98 5.74
CA GLN A 166 0.38 -16.29 5.93
C GLN A 166 -0.64 -17.44 5.93
N ALA A 167 -1.93 -17.14 6.09
CA ALA A 167 -2.99 -18.14 6.07
C ALA A 167 -3.06 -18.86 4.72
N THR A 168 -3.08 -20.19 4.77
CA THR A 168 -3.10 -21.04 3.57
C THR A 168 -4.52 -21.49 3.23
N SER A 169 -5.40 -21.56 4.23
CA SER A 169 -6.80 -21.91 4.06
C SER A 169 -7.74 -20.70 4.16
N PRO A 170 -8.89 -20.72 3.48
CA PRO A 170 -9.92 -19.68 3.62
C PRO A 170 -10.43 -19.53 5.06
N SER A 171 -10.47 -20.62 5.83
CA SER A 171 -10.91 -20.63 7.22
C SER A 171 -9.93 -19.89 8.14
N GLU A 172 -8.64 -20.20 8.04
CA GLU A 172 -7.58 -19.50 8.79
C GLU A 172 -7.55 -18.01 8.45
N LYS A 173 -7.70 -17.67 7.16
CA LYS A 173 -7.72 -16.28 6.71
C LYS A 173 -8.87 -15.50 7.34
N SER A 174 -10.06 -16.10 7.39
CA SER A 174 -11.25 -15.50 8.02
C SER A 174 -11.08 -15.29 9.53
N LEU A 175 -10.48 -16.27 10.22
CA LEU A 175 -10.20 -16.17 11.65
C LEU A 175 -9.17 -15.07 11.95
N ALA A 176 -8.07 -15.01 11.18
CA ALA A 176 -7.05 -13.99 11.29
C ALA A 176 -7.61 -12.59 11.02
N ARG A 177 -8.47 -12.44 10.00
CA ARG A 177 -9.17 -11.19 9.68
C ARG A 177 -10.05 -10.72 10.83
N SER A 178 -10.82 -11.64 11.41
CA SER A 178 -11.69 -11.33 12.56
C SER A 178 -10.88 -10.90 13.79
N ALA A 179 -9.71 -11.51 14.02
CA ALA A 179 -8.80 -11.12 15.09
C ALA A 179 -8.18 -9.74 14.83
N PHE A 180 -7.74 -9.47 13.60
CA PHE A 180 -7.20 -8.17 13.18
C PHE A 180 -8.21 -7.03 13.40
N ILE A 181 -9.45 -7.18 12.93
CA ILE A 181 -10.51 -6.17 13.12
C ILE A 181 -10.76 -5.91 14.61
N ARG A 182 -10.73 -6.95 15.44
CA ARG A 182 -10.91 -6.83 16.89
C ARG A 182 -9.81 -6.00 17.53
N ASP A 183 -8.57 -6.22 17.12
CA ASP A 183 -7.43 -5.45 17.63
C ASP A 183 -7.48 -4.00 17.19
N VAL A 184 -7.81 -3.73 15.92
CA VAL A 184 -8.00 -2.36 15.42
C VAL A 184 -9.08 -1.64 16.24
N LYS A 185 -10.23 -2.28 16.49
CA LYS A 185 -11.29 -1.72 17.33
C LYS A 185 -10.84 -1.45 18.76
N LYS A 186 -10.02 -2.34 19.34
CA LYS A 186 -9.44 -2.14 20.66
C LYS A 186 -8.54 -0.91 20.68
N HIS A 187 -7.69 -0.74 19.67
CA HIS A 187 -6.83 0.44 19.56
C HIS A 187 -7.62 1.72 19.37
N LEU A 188 -8.66 1.73 18.54
CA LEU A 188 -9.55 2.89 18.40
C LEU A 188 -10.20 3.27 19.74
N LYS A 189 -10.64 2.28 20.53
CA LYS A 189 -11.20 2.50 21.86
C LYS A 189 -10.15 3.05 22.84
N ASP A 190 -8.93 2.51 22.80
CA ASP A 190 -7.82 3.00 23.63
C ASP A 190 -7.46 4.44 23.28
N ILE A 191 -7.36 4.79 21.98
CA ILE A 191 -7.08 6.13 21.48
C ILE A 191 -8.18 7.10 21.93
N SER A 192 -9.44 6.72 21.72
CA SER A 192 -10.59 7.51 22.14
C SER A 192 -10.56 7.80 23.65
N GLY A 193 -10.33 6.78 24.49
CA GLY A 193 -10.33 6.96 25.93
C GLY A 193 -9.11 7.70 26.48
N LYS A 194 -7.98 7.71 25.77
CA LYS A 194 -6.73 8.34 26.24
C LYS A 194 -6.54 9.77 25.76
N TYR A 195 -7.05 10.10 24.59
CA TYR A 195 -6.65 11.34 23.91
C TYR A 195 -7.83 12.23 23.52
N ILE A 196 -9.07 11.76 23.59
CA ILE A 196 -10.25 12.64 23.47
C ILE A 196 -10.55 13.17 24.86
N LEU A 197 -9.91 14.29 25.20
CA LEU A 197 -9.96 14.97 26.49
C LEU A 197 -10.39 16.44 26.28
N PRO A 198 -11.69 16.73 26.06
CA PRO A 198 -12.19 18.09 25.85
C PRO A 198 -11.82 19.07 26.99
N GLU A 199 -11.70 18.57 28.22
CA GLU A 199 -11.25 19.31 29.40
C GLU A 199 -9.77 19.74 29.34
N GLU A 200 -8.97 19.09 28.50
CA GLU A 200 -7.59 19.47 28.16
C GLU A 200 -7.51 20.22 26.83
N GLY A 201 -8.66 20.54 26.21
CA GLY A 201 -8.75 21.33 24.98
C GLY A 201 -8.59 20.51 23.70
N THR A 202 -8.79 19.19 23.74
CA THR A 202 -8.82 18.38 22.51
C THR A 202 -10.16 18.53 21.79
N LEU A 203 -10.15 18.21 20.51
CA LEU A 203 -11.38 17.97 19.75
C LEU A 203 -12.12 16.75 20.29
N ASP A 204 -13.38 16.57 19.87
CA ASP A 204 -14.24 15.43 20.18
C ASP A 204 -13.91 14.17 19.38
N PHE A 205 -12.80 14.20 18.63
CA PHE A 205 -12.25 13.07 17.89
C PHE A 205 -10.72 13.08 17.88
N ALA A 206 -10.14 11.93 17.56
CA ALA A 206 -8.71 11.73 17.36
C ALA A 206 -8.47 10.92 16.08
N LEU A 207 -7.27 11.02 15.52
CA LEU A 207 -6.87 10.24 14.35
C LEU A 207 -5.95 9.08 14.75
N MET A 208 -6.20 7.93 14.14
CA MET A 208 -5.26 6.81 14.14
C MET A 208 -4.48 6.84 12.82
N TYR A 209 -3.16 7.00 12.90
CA TYR A 209 -2.29 6.95 11.73
C TYR A 209 -1.98 5.51 11.34
N ILE A 210 -2.09 5.21 10.04
CA ILE A 210 -1.80 3.89 9.47
C ILE A 210 -0.68 4.04 8.44
N PRO A 211 0.54 3.53 8.70
CA PRO A 211 1.69 3.73 7.82
C PRO A 211 1.69 2.87 6.54
N SER A 212 0.70 1.98 6.38
CA SER A 212 0.62 1.06 5.24
C SER A 212 -0.74 1.11 4.55
N GLU A 213 -0.70 1.31 3.23
CA GLU A 213 -1.90 1.29 2.39
C GLU A 213 -2.57 -0.09 2.35
N SER A 214 -1.79 -1.17 2.28
CA SER A 214 -2.33 -2.53 2.28
C SER A 214 -3.11 -2.84 3.55
N VAL A 215 -2.69 -2.26 4.67
CA VAL A 215 -3.37 -2.34 5.95
C VAL A 215 -4.68 -1.55 5.93
N TYR A 216 -4.65 -0.31 5.41
CA TYR A 216 -5.83 0.53 5.30
C TYR A 216 -6.95 -0.19 4.53
N TYR A 217 -6.62 -0.83 3.41
CA TYR A 217 -7.59 -1.60 2.62
C TYR A 217 -8.17 -2.82 3.33
N GLU A 218 -7.48 -3.37 4.32
CA GLU A 218 -8.02 -4.50 5.09
C GLU A 218 -9.03 -4.03 6.17
N ILE A 219 -8.97 -2.74 6.54
CA ILE A 219 -9.81 -2.12 7.57
C ILE A 219 -11.11 -1.57 6.98
N VAL A 220 -11.08 -1.00 5.77
CA VAL A 220 -12.19 -0.30 5.11
C VAL A 220 -13.05 -1.22 4.23
#